data_AF-A0AB38YD68-F1
#
_entry.id   AF-A0AB38YD68-F1
#
_cell.length_a   1.000
_cell.length_b   1.000
_cell.length_c   1.000
_cell.angle_alpha   90.00
_cell.angle_beta   90.00
_cell.angle_gamma   90.00
#
_symmetry.space_group_name_H-M   'P 1'
#
loop_
_entity.id
_entity.type
_entity.pdbx_description
1 polymer ?
#
loop_
_entity_poly.entity_id
_entity_poly.type
_entity_poly.pdbx_seq_one_letter_code
_entity_poly.pdbx_strand_id
1 'polypeptide(L)'
;MQHEKIEKNLGLMVVLVVIAISFGGLVEIVPLIASDRDRQPAEGLEPFTALQLEGRDIYIREGCHVCHTQMIRPLRAEVERYGSGQHFSTTEDFVYDHPFLWGSKRTGPDLAMVGGRYSDEWHRAHFYNPRDVVPESNMPSYEWLFDRELDGRHTAQKMIALRRLGVPYTDEQIANAADEVRGVREVDALIAYIQNLGTWKTSAGQNN
;
A
#
# COMPACT_ATOMS: atom_id res chain seq x y z
N MET A 1 -12.38 37.62 -33.21
CA MET A 1 -12.20 38.96 -32.60
C MET A 1 -12.25 38.99 -31.06
N GLN A 2 -12.89 38.05 -30.33
CA GLN A 2 -12.79 38.04 -28.85
C GLN A 2 -11.53 37.33 -28.32
N HIS A 3 -11.00 36.36 -29.09
CA HIS A 3 -9.81 35.59 -28.70
C HIS A 3 -8.53 36.43 -28.61
N GLU A 4 -8.38 37.41 -29.50
CA GLU A 4 -7.23 38.32 -29.57
C GLU A 4 -7.03 39.15 -28.28
N LYS A 5 -8.13 39.45 -27.55
CA LYS A 5 -8.06 40.16 -26.26
C LYS A 5 -7.43 39.29 -25.15
N ILE A 6 -7.62 37.98 -25.23
CA ILE A 6 -7.06 37.01 -24.30
C ILE A 6 -5.58 36.78 -24.63
N GLU A 7 -5.26 36.55 -25.91
CA GLU A 7 -3.89 36.27 -26.37
C GLU A 7 -2.92 37.43 -26.13
N LYS A 8 -3.41 38.67 -26.19
CA LYS A 8 -2.60 39.88 -25.94
C LYS A 8 -2.48 40.27 -24.47
N ASN A 9 -3.22 39.62 -23.57
CA ASN A 9 -3.19 39.91 -22.13
C ASN A 9 -2.74 38.68 -21.34
N LEU A 10 -1.45 38.65 -20.99
CA LEU A 10 -0.84 37.54 -20.25
C LEU A 10 -1.55 37.24 -18.93
N GLY A 11 -1.96 38.27 -18.17
CA GLY A 11 -2.66 38.07 -16.90
C GLY A 11 -4.01 37.40 -17.07
N LEU A 12 -4.80 37.86 -18.06
CA LEU A 12 -6.08 37.25 -18.40
C LEU A 12 -5.91 35.80 -18.88
N MET A 13 -4.90 35.55 -19.72
CA MET A 13 -4.60 34.20 -20.21
C MET A 13 -4.23 33.24 -19.07
N VAL A 14 -3.37 33.64 -18.15
CA VAL A 14 -2.98 32.83 -16.98
C VAL A 14 -4.21 32.49 -16.12
N VAL A 15 -5.06 33.47 -15.81
CA VAL A 15 -6.27 33.24 -15.02
C VAL A 15 -7.21 32.25 -15.70
N LEU A 16 -7.44 32.40 -17.01
CA LEU A 16 -8.32 31.49 -17.75
C LEU A 16 -7.74 30.07 -17.84
N VAL A 17 -6.42 29.91 -17.99
CA VAL A 17 -5.76 28.60 -17.96
C VAL A 17 -5.93 27.94 -16.60
N VAL A 18 -5.69 28.67 -15.50
CA VAL A 18 -5.87 28.14 -14.14
C VAL A 18 -7.31 27.66 -13.92
N ILE A 19 -8.30 28.45 -14.34
CA ILE A 19 -9.71 28.07 -14.25
C ILE A 19 -9.98 26.81 -15.10
N ALA A 20 -9.52 26.78 -16.35
CA ALA A 20 -9.75 25.67 -17.25
C ALA A 20 -9.18 24.35 -16.73
N ILE A 21 -7.92 24.34 -16.24
CA ILE A 21 -7.29 23.12 -15.71
C ILE A 21 -7.89 22.69 -14.36
N SER A 22 -8.40 23.64 -13.56
CA SER A 22 -8.97 23.35 -12.25
C SER A 22 -10.25 22.51 -12.33
N PHE A 23 -11.02 22.62 -13.42
CA PHE A 23 -12.25 21.85 -13.59
C PHE A 23 -12.02 20.33 -13.54
N GLY A 24 -10.93 19.84 -14.14
CA GLY A 24 -10.60 18.41 -14.10
C GLY A 24 -10.38 17.91 -12.66
N GLY A 25 -9.51 18.60 -11.91
CA GLY A 25 -9.26 18.26 -10.50
C GLY A 25 -10.51 18.40 -9.62
N LEU A 26 -11.33 19.43 -9.84
CA LEU A 26 -12.56 19.62 -9.06
C LEU A 26 -13.59 18.52 -9.33
N VAL A 27 -13.78 18.09 -10.57
CA VAL A 27 -14.78 17.06 -10.92
C VAL A 27 -14.32 15.66 -10.53
N GLU A 28 -13.02 15.37 -10.59
CA GLU A 28 -12.49 14.03 -10.27
C GLU A 28 -12.18 13.84 -8.77
N ILE A 29 -11.58 14.82 -8.09
CA ILE A 29 -11.06 14.65 -6.72
C ILE A 29 -12.10 15.02 -5.66
N VAL A 30 -12.81 16.13 -5.82
CA VAL A 30 -13.72 16.64 -4.77
C VAL A 30 -14.86 15.66 -4.47
N PRO A 31 -15.52 15.01 -5.46
CA PRO A 31 -16.56 14.03 -5.16
C PRO A 31 -16.04 12.80 -4.39
N LEU A 32 -14.80 12.36 -4.66
CA LEU A 32 -14.17 11.26 -3.92
C LEU A 32 -13.93 11.64 -2.46
N ILE A 33 -13.49 12.87 -2.19
CA ILE A 33 -13.35 13.38 -0.81
C ILE A 33 -14.72 13.59 -0.16
N ALA A 34 -15.78 13.91 -0.90
CA ALA A 34 -17.10 14.12 -0.30
C ALA A 34 -17.88 12.82 -0.07
N SER A 35 -17.48 11.71 -0.69
CA SER A 35 -18.16 10.41 -0.63
C SER A 35 -17.72 9.60 0.59
N ASP A 36 -18.67 8.98 1.29
CA ASP A 36 -18.40 8.05 2.39
C ASP A 36 -18.06 6.63 1.91
N ARG A 37 -18.38 6.29 0.65
CA ARG A 37 -18.20 4.94 0.11
C ARG A 37 -16.74 4.49 0.09
N ASP A 38 -15.82 5.40 -0.19
CA ASP A 38 -14.38 5.10 -0.31
C ASP A 38 -13.62 5.31 1.01
N ARG A 39 -14.35 5.49 2.12
CA ARG A 39 -13.79 5.76 3.46
C ARG A 39 -14.08 4.66 4.47
N GLN A 40 -14.96 3.71 4.14
CA GLN A 40 -15.26 2.61 5.04
C GLN A 40 -14.24 1.49 4.83
N PRO A 41 -13.53 1.06 5.88
CA PRO A 41 -12.61 -0.07 5.76
C PRO A 41 -13.41 -1.36 5.48
N ALA A 42 -12.77 -2.30 4.79
CA ALA A 42 -13.35 -3.62 4.58
C ALA A 42 -13.63 -4.31 5.92
N GLU A 43 -14.62 -5.21 5.96
CA GLU A 43 -14.93 -5.97 7.18
C GLU A 43 -13.68 -6.75 7.66
N GLY A 44 -13.32 -6.54 8.94
CA GLY A 44 -12.14 -7.16 9.56
C GLY A 44 -10.80 -6.54 9.18
N LEU A 45 -10.78 -5.44 8.40
CA LEU A 45 -9.55 -4.69 8.13
C LEU A 45 -9.18 -3.85 9.35
N GLU A 46 -8.04 -4.19 9.96
CA GLU A 46 -7.45 -3.43 11.07
C GLU A 46 -6.27 -2.57 10.58
N PRO A 47 -5.94 -1.47 11.27
CA PRO A 47 -4.70 -0.74 11.05
C PRO A 47 -3.47 -1.65 11.16
N PHE A 48 -2.44 -1.40 10.34
CA PHE A 48 -1.18 -2.14 10.44
C PHE A 48 -0.59 -2.05 11.85
N THR A 49 -0.13 -3.17 12.40
CA THR A 49 0.67 -3.17 13.63
C THR A 49 1.95 -2.36 13.45
N ALA A 50 2.63 -2.00 14.54
CA ALA A 50 3.88 -1.23 14.47
C ALA A 50 4.92 -1.93 13.55
N LEU A 51 5.04 -3.26 13.67
CA LEU A 51 5.95 -4.06 12.85
C LEU A 51 5.53 -4.09 11.36
N GLN A 52 4.24 -4.27 11.09
CA GLN A 52 3.71 -4.25 9.72
C GLN A 52 3.88 -2.88 9.07
N LEU A 53 3.70 -1.80 9.83
CA LEU A 53 3.90 -0.43 9.35
C LEU A 53 5.36 -0.19 8.96
N GLU A 54 6.33 -0.59 9.78
CA GLU A 54 7.74 -0.50 9.43
C GLU A 54 8.09 -1.38 8.23
N GLY A 55 7.51 -2.58 8.14
CA GLY A 55 7.65 -3.47 6.98
C GLY A 55 7.14 -2.86 5.67
N ARG A 56 6.02 -2.14 5.75
CA ARG A 56 5.43 -1.39 4.63
C ARG A 56 6.33 -0.25 4.18
N ASP A 57 6.93 0.47 5.13
CA ASP A 57 7.88 1.53 4.81
C ASP A 57 9.16 0.97 4.18
N ILE A 58 9.62 -0.22 4.59
CA ILE A 58 10.70 -0.94 3.92
C ILE A 58 10.29 -1.34 2.50
N TYR A 59 9.07 -1.88 2.30
CA TYR A 59 8.54 -2.20 0.97
C TYR A 59 8.53 -0.98 0.03
N ILE A 60 8.23 0.21 0.57
CA ILE A 60 8.32 1.48 -0.15
C ILE A 60 9.77 1.85 -0.45
N ARG A 61 10.65 1.83 0.57
CA ARG A 61 12.07 2.19 0.47
C ARG A 61 12.81 1.35 -0.57
N GLU A 62 12.52 0.06 -0.61
CA GLU A 62 13.12 -0.91 -1.54
C GLU A 62 12.52 -0.86 -2.96
N GLY A 63 11.47 -0.06 -3.17
CA GLY A 63 10.87 0.09 -4.49
C GLY A 63 10.10 -1.13 -4.98
N CYS A 64 9.64 -2.01 -4.07
CA CYS A 64 8.91 -3.23 -4.44
C CYS A 64 7.68 -2.94 -5.29
N HIS A 65 7.00 -1.82 -5.01
CA HIS A 65 5.84 -1.30 -5.76
C HIS A 65 6.12 -0.96 -7.23
N VAL A 66 7.39 -0.85 -7.65
CA VAL A 66 7.78 -0.63 -9.05
C VAL A 66 7.64 -1.91 -9.88
N CYS A 67 7.74 -3.07 -9.24
CA CYS A 67 7.64 -4.39 -9.89
C CYS A 67 6.35 -5.13 -9.55
N HIS A 68 5.78 -4.88 -8.37
CA HIS A 68 4.62 -5.57 -7.83
C HIS A 68 3.46 -4.62 -7.62
N THR A 69 2.31 -4.98 -8.18
CA THR A 69 1.04 -4.30 -7.88
C THR A 69 0.41 -4.87 -6.63
N GLN A 70 -0.46 -4.09 -6.01
CA GLN A 70 -1.34 -4.53 -4.94
C GLN A 70 -2.78 -4.13 -5.28
N MET A 71 -3.24 -4.49 -6.49
CA MET A 71 -4.59 -4.19 -6.96
C MET A 71 -5.04 -5.25 -7.97
N ILE A 72 -5.81 -6.22 -7.49
CA ILE A 72 -6.38 -7.29 -8.31
C ILE A 72 -7.61 -6.74 -9.04
N ARG A 73 -7.61 -6.84 -10.37
CA ARG A 73 -8.71 -6.34 -11.20
C ARG A 73 -9.90 -7.31 -11.19
N PRO A 74 -11.14 -6.82 -11.41
CA PRO A 74 -12.36 -7.66 -11.46
C PRO A 74 -12.47 -8.45 -12.77
N LEU A 75 -11.42 -9.19 -13.12
CA LEU A 75 -11.38 -10.09 -14.28
C LEU A 75 -11.24 -11.52 -13.77
N ARG A 76 -11.98 -12.47 -14.36
CA ARG A 76 -11.96 -13.88 -13.94
C ARG A 76 -10.54 -14.44 -13.82
N ALA A 77 -9.71 -14.22 -14.83
CA ALA A 77 -8.33 -14.71 -14.86
C ALA A 77 -7.43 -14.08 -13.79
N GLU A 78 -7.72 -12.87 -13.31
CA GLU A 78 -6.99 -12.26 -12.20
C GLU A 78 -7.43 -12.81 -10.86
N VAL A 79 -8.74 -12.97 -10.67
CA VAL A 79 -9.29 -13.56 -9.45
C VAL A 79 -8.80 -15.01 -9.30
N GLU A 80 -8.85 -15.82 -10.36
CA GLU A 80 -8.33 -17.20 -10.34
C GLU A 80 -6.83 -17.28 -10.00
N ARG A 81 -6.04 -16.26 -10.39
CA ARG A 81 -4.59 -16.25 -10.20
C ARG A 81 -4.17 -15.64 -8.86
N TYR A 82 -4.71 -14.49 -8.51
CA TYR A 82 -4.26 -13.65 -7.39
C TYR A 82 -5.30 -13.52 -6.29
N GLY A 83 -6.58 -13.77 -6.59
CA GLY A 83 -7.65 -13.65 -5.60
C GLY A 83 -7.55 -14.71 -4.52
N SER A 84 -7.88 -14.34 -3.28
CA SER A 84 -8.21 -15.30 -2.23
C SER A 84 -9.68 -15.70 -2.39
N GLY A 85 -9.95 -16.87 -2.98
CA GLY A 85 -11.31 -17.26 -3.37
C GLY A 85 -11.83 -16.46 -4.59
N GLN A 86 -13.04 -15.91 -4.51
CA GLN A 86 -13.67 -15.12 -5.59
C GLN A 86 -13.42 -13.60 -5.47
N HIS A 87 -12.47 -13.17 -4.65
CA HIS A 87 -12.29 -11.76 -4.34
C HIS A 87 -11.29 -11.06 -5.27
N PHE A 88 -11.65 -9.85 -5.67
CA PHE A 88 -10.76 -8.84 -6.27
C PHE A 88 -10.61 -7.67 -5.28
N SER A 89 -9.68 -6.74 -5.58
CA SER A 89 -9.42 -5.59 -4.72
C SER A 89 -10.54 -4.55 -4.81
N THR A 90 -10.97 -4.03 -3.66
CA THR A 90 -12.00 -2.99 -3.52
C THR A 90 -11.40 -1.74 -2.88
N THR A 91 -12.06 -0.58 -3.00
CA THR A 91 -11.53 0.67 -2.40
C THR A 91 -11.40 0.58 -0.89
N GLU A 92 -12.32 -0.16 -0.26
CA GLU A 92 -12.35 -0.49 1.17
C GLU A 92 -11.08 -1.20 1.68
N ASP A 93 -10.33 -1.88 0.82
CA ASP A 93 -9.11 -2.62 1.17
C ASP A 93 -7.92 -1.70 1.49
N PHE A 94 -7.96 -0.45 1.02
CA PHE A 94 -6.82 0.47 1.03
C PHE A 94 -7.08 1.73 1.86
N VAL A 95 -8.14 1.74 2.68
CA VAL A 95 -8.56 2.93 3.44
C VAL A 95 -7.45 3.44 4.38
N TYR A 96 -6.62 2.55 4.93
CA TYR A 96 -5.51 2.92 5.80
C TYR A 96 -4.17 3.11 5.08
N ASP A 97 -4.15 3.01 3.75
CA ASP A 97 -2.91 3.12 2.98
C ASP A 97 -2.53 4.57 2.68
N HIS A 98 -1.50 5.04 3.38
CA HIS A 98 -0.88 6.34 3.13
C HIS A 98 0.63 6.16 2.81
N PRO A 99 1.07 6.36 1.55
CA PRO A 99 0.27 6.47 0.32
C PRO A 99 -0.24 5.11 -0.17
N PHE A 100 -1.19 5.08 -1.11
CA PHE A 100 -1.63 3.83 -1.74
C PHE A 100 -0.49 3.09 -2.48
N LEU A 101 -0.51 1.76 -2.48
CA LEU A 101 0.51 0.90 -3.11
C LEU A 101 -0.04 0.00 -4.23
N TRP A 102 -1.11 0.44 -4.91
CA TRP A 102 -1.77 -0.29 -5.98
C TRP A 102 -0.81 -0.74 -7.11
N GLY A 103 0.25 0.03 -7.34
CA GLY A 103 1.25 -0.22 -8.37
C GLY A 103 0.75 0.14 -9.78
N SER A 104 1.69 0.23 -10.72
CA SER A 104 1.41 0.60 -12.12
C SER A 104 2.01 -0.38 -13.14
N LYS A 105 2.78 -1.36 -12.67
CA LYS A 105 3.49 -2.34 -13.49
C LYS A 105 3.61 -3.68 -12.76
N ARG A 106 3.52 -4.78 -13.52
CA ARG A 106 3.74 -6.15 -13.05
C ARG A 106 4.96 -6.75 -13.75
N THR A 107 6.13 -6.52 -13.18
CA THR A 107 7.33 -7.30 -13.53
C THR A 107 7.35 -8.59 -12.71
N GLY A 108 6.94 -8.51 -11.44
CA GLY A 108 6.57 -9.65 -10.61
C GLY A 108 5.04 -9.79 -10.48
N PRO A 109 4.56 -10.83 -9.77
CA PRO A 109 3.14 -11.05 -9.48
C PRO A 109 2.48 -9.91 -8.69
N ASP A 110 1.16 -9.82 -8.74
CA ASP A 110 0.39 -8.99 -7.80
C ASP A 110 0.48 -9.58 -6.39
N LEU A 111 0.57 -8.71 -5.37
CA LEU A 111 0.75 -9.08 -3.97
C LEU A 111 -0.45 -8.74 -3.07
N ALA A 112 -1.57 -8.19 -3.61
CA ALA A 112 -2.67 -7.68 -2.80
C ALA A 112 -3.30 -8.73 -1.85
N MET A 113 -3.19 -10.02 -2.18
CA MET A 113 -3.74 -11.14 -1.40
C MET A 113 -2.73 -12.29 -1.26
N VAL A 114 -1.46 -11.95 -1.04
CA VAL A 114 -0.37 -12.94 -0.87
C VAL A 114 -0.29 -13.52 0.55
N GLY A 115 -0.92 -12.88 1.53
CA GLY A 115 -0.89 -13.31 2.92
C GLY A 115 -1.30 -14.78 3.08
N GLY A 116 -0.46 -15.56 3.77
CA GLY A 116 -0.68 -16.99 4.01
C GLY A 116 -0.46 -17.91 2.80
N ARG A 117 -0.11 -17.41 1.61
CA ARG A 117 0.16 -18.25 0.43
C ARG A 117 1.53 -18.95 0.49
N TYR A 118 2.48 -18.34 1.16
CA TYR A 118 3.84 -18.83 1.32
C TYR A 118 4.24 -18.74 2.80
N SER A 119 5.14 -19.63 3.25
CA SER A 119 5.64 -19.56 4.62
C SER A 119 6.64 -18.41 4.79
N ASP A 120 6.86 -18.00 6.03
CA ASP A 120 7.86 -16.98 6.35
C ASP A 120 9.26 -17.42 5.91
N GLU A 121 9.59 -18.72 6.02
CA GLU A 121 10.85 -19.28 5.54
C GLU A 121 10.98 -19.18 4.02
N TRP A 122 9.90 -19.41 3.28
CA TRP A 122 9.90 -19.20 1.83
C TRP A 122 10.17 -17.73 1.50
N HIS A 123 9.51 -16.79 2.19
CA HIS A 123 9.76 -15.37 2.00
C HIS A 123 11.21 -14.99 2.33
N ARG A 124 11.79 -15.54 3.41
CA ARG A 124 13.21 -15.33 3.74
C ARG A 124 14.12 -15.82 2.62
N ALA A 125 13.95 -17.07 2.19
CA ALA A 125 14.78 -17.62 1.10
C ALA A 125 14.64 -16.79 -0.18
N HIS A 126 13.41 -16.40 -0.53
CA HIS A 126 13.12 -15.56 -1.69
C HIS A 126 13.73 -14.16 -1.58
N PHE A 127 13.70 -13.50 -0.42
CA PHE A 127 14.33 -12.18 -0.26
C PHE A 127 15.85 -12.25 -0.23
N TYR A 128 16.42 -13.30 0.34
CA TYR A 128 17.87 -13.48 0.36
C TYR A 128 18.42 -13.66 -1.06
N ASN A 129 17.82 -14.58 -1.81
CA ASN A 129 18.12 -14.77 -3.22
C ASN A 129 16.92 -15.38 -3.95
N PRO A 130 16.17 -14.58 -4.74
CA PRO A 130 14.98 -15.07 -5.43
C PRO A 130 15.25 -16.26 -6.36
N ARG A 131 16.47 -16.38 -6.91
CA ARG A 131 16.84 -17.47 -7.83
C ARG A 131 16.97 -18.83 -7.14
N ASP A 132 17.13 -18.87 -5.82
CA ASP A 132 17.27 -20.14 -5.10
C ASP A 132 15.93 -20.88 -4.98
N VAL A 133 14.82 -20.15 -5.02
CA VAL A 133 13.46 -20.71 -4.94
C VAL A 133 12.65 -20.56 -6.23
N VAL A 134 13.03 -19.61 -7.09
CA VAL A 134 12.46 -19.38 -8.41
C VAL A 134 13.62 -19.10 -9.40
N PRO A 135 14.21 -20.13 -10.04
CA PRO A 135 15.42 -20.00 -10.85
C PRO A 135 15.37 -18.94 -11.95
N GLU A 136 14.20 -18.74 -12.55
CA GLU A 136 13.92 -17.77 -13.60
C GLU A 136 13.61 -16.35 -13.08
N SER A 137 13.67 -16.12 -11.77
CA SER A 137 13.32 -14.84 -11.17
C SER A 137 14.26 -13.72 -11.64
N ASN A 138 13.65 -12.60 -12.02
CA ASN A 138 14.32 -11.35 -12.32
C ASN A 138 14.30 -10.36 -11.15
N MET A 139 13.71 -10.74 -10.01
CA MET A 139 13.69 -9.91 -8.80
C MET A 139 15.11 -9.73 -8.25
N PRO A 140 15.50 -8.55 -7.76
CA PRO A 140 16.77 -8.35 -7.06
C PRO A 140 16.85 -9.15 -5.76
N SER A 141 18.06 -9.49 -5.33
CA SER A 141 18.31 -9.98 -3.97
C SER A 141 18.28 -8.81 -2.97
N TYR A 142 17.76 -9.05 -1.77
CA TYR A 142 17.63 -8.07 -0.68
C TYR A 142 18.34 -8.55 0.59
N GLU A 143 19.53 -9.14 0.43
CA GLU A 143 20.34 -9.73 1.50
C GLU A 143 20.64 -8.76 2.66
N TRP A 144 20.73 -7.45 2.40
CA TRP A 144 20.96 -6.43 3.44
C TRP A 144 19.84 -6.33 4.47
N LEU A 145 18.62 -6.79 4.15
CA LEU A 145 17.50 -6.78 5.10
C LEU A 145 17.72 -7.77 6.27
N PHE A 146 18.66 -8.71 6.12
CA PHE A 146 19.01 -9.69 7.14
C PHE A 146 20.02 -9.16 8.16
N ASP A 147 20.77 -8.13 7.81
CA ASP A 147 21.80 -7.52 8.65
C ASP A 147 21.34 -6.22 9.33
N ARG A 148 20.23 -5.63 8.86
CA ARG A 148 19.68 -4.39 9.39
C ARG A 148 18.57 -4.65 10.39
N GLU A 149 18.60 -3.88 11.47
CA GLU A 149 17.60 -3.93 12.54
C GLU A 149 16.85 -2.60 12.65
N LEU A 150 15.59 -2.70 13.02
CA LEU A 150 14.74 -1.56 13.33
C LEU A 150 15.10 -0.99 14.70
N ASP A 151 15.28 0.32 14.78
CA ASP A 151 15.57 1.01 16.04
C ASP A 151 14.30 1.49 16.79
N GLY A 152 13.16 1.51 16.09
CA GLY A 152 11.85 1.94 16.61
C GLY A 152 11.73 3.45 16.90
N ARG A 153 12.75 4.27 16.59
CA ARG A 153 12.81 5.69 17.01
C ARG A 153 11.68 6.53 16.43
N HIS A 154 11.20 6.18 15.24
CA HIS A 154 10.19 6.96 14.52
C HIS A 154 8.80 6.31 14.48
N THR A 155 8.66 5.07 14.94
CA THR A 155 7.44 4.28 14.76
C THR A 155 6.22 4.92 15.44
N ALA A 156 6.38 5.36 16.70
CA ALA A 156 5.33 6.10 17.40
C ALA A 156 4.94 7.41 16.68
N GLN A 157 5.92 8.16 16.15
CA GLN A 157 5.67 9.40 15.42
C GLN A 157 4.91 9.15 14.11
N LYS A 158 5.23 8.07 13.39
CA LYS A 158 4.51 7.64 12.19
C LYS A 158 3.06 7.29 12.50
N MET A 159 2.81 6.53 13.56
CA MET A 159 1.46 6.16 13.98
C MET A 159 0.64 7.39 14.43
N ILE A 160 1.26 8.35 15.13
CA ILE A 160 0.61 9.64 15.44
C ILE A 160 0.25 10.40 14.16
N ALA A 161 1.14 10.42 13.18
CA ALA A 161 0.88 11.09 11.90
C ALA A 161 -0.27 10.41 11.13
N LEU A 162 -0.27 9.08 11.06
CA LEU A 162 -1.35 8.30 10.45
C LEU A 162 -2.68 8.46 11.19
N ARG A 163 -2.65 8.57 12.52
CA ARG A 163 -3.86 8.88 13.30
C ARG A 163 -4.45 10.23 12.92
N ARG A 164 -3.62 11.24 12.67
CA ARG A 164 -4.08 12.55 12.16
C ARG A 164 -4.67 12.46 10.75
N LEU A 165 -4.29 11.44 9.98
CA LEU A 165 -4.83 11.15 8.64
C LEU A 165 -6.08 10.27 8.66
N GLY A 166 -6.52 9.81 9.84
CA GLY A 166 -7.76 9.05 10.01
C GLY A 166 -7.57 7.56 10.36
N VAL A 167 -6.34 7.07 10.46
CA VAL A 167 -6.08 5.67 10.87
C VAL A 167 -6.33 5.50 12.38
N PRO A 168 -7.23 4.60 12.82
CA PRO A 168 -7.71 4.55 14.21
C PRO A 168 -6.74 3.87 15.20
N TYR A 169 -5.48 4.29 15.25
CA TYR A 169 -4.53 3.80 16.26
C TYR A 169 -4.96 4.16 17.69
N THR A 170 -4.82 3.26 18.66
CA THR A 170 -5.06 3.52 20.09
C THR A 170 -3.83 4.09 20.79
N ASP A 171 -3.99 4.75 21.94
CA ASP A 171 -2.86 5.32 22.69
C ASP A 171 -1.89 4.25 23.16
N GLU A 172 -2.40 3.07 23.49
CA GLU A 172 -1.62 1.90 23.85
C GLU A 172 -0.74 1.42 22.69
N GLN A 173 -1.31 1.29 21.48
CA GLN A 173 -0.55 0.92 20.28
C GLN A 173 0.60 1.90 20.02
N ILE A 174 0.36 3.21 20.17
CA ILE A 174 1.39 4.23 19.97
C ILE A 174 2.47 4.18 21.06
N ALA A 175 2.07 3.97 22.32
CA ALA A 175 3.00 3.91 23.45
C ALA A 175 3.97 2.72 23.33
N ASN A 176 3.47 1.57 22.87
CA ASN A 176 4.27 0.33 22.77
C ASN A 176 5.01 0.19 21.43
N ALA A 177 4.67 0.99 20.43
CA ALA A 177 5.16 0.88 19.05
C ALA A 177 6.69 0.74 18.91
N ALA A 178 7.44 1.55 19.65
CA ALA A 178 8.90 1.55 19.56
C ALA A 178 9.52 0.28 20.15
N ASP A 179 8.91 -0.28 21.21
CA ASP A 179 9.41 -1.49 21.87
C ASP A 179 9.03 -2.74 21.08
N GLU A 180 7.89 -2.75 20.38
CA GLU A 180 7.45 -3.87 19.52
C GLU A 180 8.40 -4.14 18.35
N VAL A 181 9.10 -3.12 17.86
CA VAL A 181 9.94 -3.24 16.65
C VAL A 181 11.45 -3.19 16.94
N ARG A 182 11.87 -2.76 18.13
CA ARG A 182 13.30 -2.55 18.41
C ARG A 182 14.09 -3.85 18.33
N GLY A 183 15.16 -3.84 17.53
CA GLY A 183 16.04 -5.01 17.32
C GLY A 183 15.44 -6.06 16.39
N VAL A 184 14.22 -5.86 15.89
CA VAL A 184 13.63 -6.74 14.87
C VAL A 184 14.33 -6.48 13.54
N ARG A 185 14.66 -7.54 12.80
CA ARG A 185 15.33 -7.36 11.50
C ARG A 185 14.38 -6.80 10.46
N GLU A 186 14.90 -6.01 9.54
CA GLU A 186 14.09 -5.41 8.47
C GLU A 186 13.37 -6.48 7.63
N VAL A 187 14.01 -7.63 7.39
CA VAL A 187 13.36 -8.76 6.70
C VAL A 187 12.14 -9.29 7.46
N ASP A 188 12.18 -9.31 8.78
CA ASP A 188 11.06 -9.79 9.62
C ASP A 188 9.87 -8.82 9.53
N ALA A 189 10.15 -7.52 9.54
CA ALA A 189 9.14 -6.50 9.37
C ALA A 189 8.50 -6.56 7.98
N LEU A 190 9.32 -6.68 6.92
CA LEU A 190 8.83 -6.80 5.55
C LEU A 190 7.95 -8.05 5.38
N ILE A 191 8.33 -9.17 5.97
CA ILE A 191 7.52 -10.40 5.96
C ILE A 191 6.21 -10.17 6.72
N ALA A 192 6.24 -9.55 7.90
CA ALA A 192 5.03 -9.25 8.66
C ALA A 192 4.03 -8.40 7.85
N TYR A 193 4.52 -7.40 7.11
CA TYR A 193 3.70 -6.61 6.18
C TYR A 193 3.09 -7.49 5.07
N ILE A 194 3.92 -8.28 4.39
CA ILE A 194 3.48 -9.12 3.25
C ILE A 194 2.49 -10.19 3.68
N GLN A 195 2.71 -10.81 4.84
CA GLN A 195 1.80 -11.80 5.39
C GLN A 195 0.45 -11.22 5.79
N ASN A 196 0.35 -9.90 5.99
CA ASN A 196 -0.91 -9.23 6.28
C ASN A 196 -1.77 -8.99 5.02
N LEU A 197 -1.17 -8.98 3.83
CA LEU A 197 -1.85 -8.53 2.61
C LEU A 197 -3.02 -9.46 2.22
N GLY A 198 -4.24 -8.92 2.31
CA GLY A 198 -5.49 -9.56 1.91
C GLY A 198 -6.05 -10.59 2.89
N THR A 199 -5.49 -10.69 4.10
CA THR A 199 -5.91 -11.70 5.10
C THR A 199 -7.34 -11.49 5.59
N TRP A 200 -7.79 -10.23 5.73
CA TRP A 200 -9.13 -9.87 6.19
C TRP A 200 -10.24 -10.44 5.30
N LYS A 201 -10.00 -10.62 3.99
CA LYS A 201 -10.99 -11.22 3.06
C LYS A 201 -11.17 -12.72 3.24
N THR A 202 -10.18 -13.40 3.81
CA THR A 202 -10.23 -14.85 4.02
C THR A 202 -11.07 -15.18 5.26
N SER A 203 -11.03 -14.30 6.27
CA SER A 203 -11.86 -14.39 7.47
C SER A 203 -13.33 -14.03 7.21
N ALA A 204 -13.61 -13.11 6.29
CA ALA A 204 -14.99 -12.74 5.92
C ALA A 204 -15.73 -13.86 5.14
N GLY A 205 -15.01 -14.75 4.47
CA GLY A 205 -15.58 -15.86 3.70
C GLY A 205 -16.10 -17.04 4.52
N GLN A 206 -16.01 -17.02 5.86
CA GLN A 206 -16.53 -18.07 6.73
C GLN A 206 -17.97 -17.81 7.24
N ASN A 207 -18.57 -16.66 6.91
CA ASN A 207 -19.89 -16.25 7.41
C ASN A 207 -21.02 -16.30 6.36
N ASN A 208 -20.83 -16.99 5.23
CA ASN A 208 -21.89 -17.26 4.25
C ASN A 208 -21.96 -18.74 3.87
#